data_AF-A0A059WTR9-F1
#
_entry.id   AF-A0A059WTR9-F1
#
_cell.length_a   1.000
_cell.length_b   1.000
_cell.length_c   1.000
_cell.angle_alpha   90.00
_cell.angle_beta   90.00
_cell.angle_gamma   90.00
#
_symmetry.space_group_name_H-M   'P 1'
#
loop_
_entity.id
_entity.type
_entity.pdbx_description
1 polymer ?
#
loop_
_entity_poly.entity_id
_entity_poly.type
_entity_poly.pdbx_seq_one_letter_code
_entity_poly.pdbx_strand_id
1 'polypeptide(L)'
;METTEPPVFFDPRGRRWRRVKRTWLSLAVIITTLAAIFVISVIINPLLPRLNLPSAKSLPHAKDLKLKLLPPAPREQKARRAEAELRRELQKANIVPGQKPAQMHIAPAPSAPSLPLAPTGSSPEAKSLAIGFYVNWDDSSYASLKRNLTHLDWVVPEWVRLKDGPDPIVRDIDPRALDLIRRERPSTLILPLVQNYQNEEWNSELLARAVGDEQARQRLIASLTQLVAENNFAGVCIDLEEVPPASQAALYSFMQELHAAFRARGLVVAQAVPFDNPDWNYRAYAATTDYLLLMAYDQHWATSRPGAISAQDWFEQTLRRRMAELDPLHTIICVGNYGYDWSDASEEAPEVSFQETVLAARDSEASIKFDPATRNPYFTYDEEDGSHHTIWFLDAVTAYNQMRAASSYHPAGFALWRLGSEDPSLWSVFGSSLQPAIAP
;
A
#
# COMPACT_ATOMS: atom_id res chain seq x y z
N MET A 1 -7.93 58.67 -49.85
CA MET A 1 -9.38 58.73 -49.58
C MET A 1 -9.80 57.32 -49.23
N GLU A 2 -9.98 57.03 -47.95
CA GLU A 2 -10.47 55.73 -47.47
C GLU A 2 -11.69 56.05 -46.60
N THR A 3 -12.88 55.90 -47.18
CA THR A 3 -14.16 56.14 -46.50
C THR A 3 -14.67 54.79 -46.00
N THR A 4 -14.42 54.50 -44.72
CA THR A 4 -14.95 53.32 -44.02
C THR A 4 -16.46 53.49 -43.80
N GLU A 5 -17.26 52.63 -44.43
CA GLU A 5 -18.70 52.54 -44.14
C GLU A 5 -18.93 52.04 -42.69
N PRO A 6 -19.91 52.60 -41.96
CA PRO A 6 -20.21 52.16 -40.60
C PRO A 6 -20.85 50.76 -40.59
N PRO A 7 -20.53 49.91 -39.60
CA PRO A 7 -21.01 48.53 -39.55
C PRO A 7 -22.53 48.43 -39.42
N VAL A 8 -23.11 47.41 -40.05
CA VAL A 8 -24.55 47.11 -40.23
C VAL A 8 -25.37 47.11 -38.92
N PHE A 9 -24.72 47.02 -37.75
CA PHE A 9 -25.37 46.98 -36.43
C PHE A 9 -25.21 48.26 -35.60
N PHE A 10 -24.80 49.38 -36.20
CA PHE A 10 -24.66 50.65 -35.49
C PHE A 10 -26.03 51.27 -35.15
N ASP A 11 -26.42 51.24 -33.86
CA ASP A 11 -27.64 51.89 -33.32
C ASP A 11 -27.26 53.16 -32.53
N PRO A 12 -27.11 54.32 -33.20
CA PRO A 12 -26.62 55.56 -32.57
C PRO A 12 -27.59 56.14 -31.54
N ARG A 13 -28.83 55.65 -31.46
CA ARG A 13 -29.85 56.12 -30.49
C ARG A 13 -30.11 55.11 -29.36
N GLY A 14 -29.44 53.95 -29.36
CA GLY A 14 -29.51 52.93 -28.32
C GLY A 14 -30.92 52.36 -28.06
N ARG A 15 -31.81 52.42 -29.05
CA ARG A 15 -33.21 52.01 -28.89
C ARG A 15 -33.35 50.49 -28.80
N ARG A 16 -32.50 49.73 -29.48
CA ARG A 16 -32.48 48.26 -29.46
C ARG A 16 -32.05 47.74 -28.08
N TRP A 17 -30.99 48.31 -27.50
CA TRP A 17 -30.53 47.93 -26.17
C TRP A 17 -31.57 48.20 -25.08
N ARG A 18 -32.31 49.31 -25.16
CA ARG A 18 -33.41 49.59 -24.22
C ARG A 18 -34.55 48.58 -24.33
N ARG A 19 -34.87 48.09 -25.54
CA ARG A 19 -35.88 47.03 -25.71
C ARG A 19 -35.38 45.71 -25.13
N VAL A 20 -34.15 45.30 -25.44
CA VAL A 20 -33.52 44.08 -24.90
C VAL A 20 -33.49 44.11 -23.37
N LYS A 21 -33.05 45.23 -22.79
CA LYS A 21 -32.99 45.40 -21.33
C LYS A 21 -34.38 45.35 -20.70
N ARG A 22 -35.40 45.95 -21.34
CA ARG A 22 -36.79 45.86 -20.86
C ARG A 22 -37.34 44.43 -20.95
N THR A 23 -37.11 43.70 -22.04
CA THR A 23 -37.52 42.30 -22.16
C THR A 23 -36.85 41.40 -21.12
N TRP A 24 -35.54 41.58 -20.89
CA TRP A 24 -34.82 40.84 -19.85
C TRP A 24 -35.32 41.18 -18.43
N LEU A 25 -35.61 42.45 -18.17
CA LEU A 25 -36.17 42.86 -16.87
C LEU A 25 -37.57 42.24 -16.65
N SER A 26 -38.43 42.25 -17.68
CA SER A 26 -39.75 41.61 -17.61
C SER A 26 -39.64 40.11 -17.38
N LEU A 27 -38.71 39.44 -18.06
CA LEU A 27 -38.49 38.01 -17.90
C LEU A 27 -37.99 37.68 -16.48
N ALA A 28 -37.05 38.47 -15.97
CA ALA A 28 -36.54 38.31 -14.60
C ALA A 28 -37.64 38.49 -13.55
N VAL A 29 -38.54 39.49 -13.71
CA VAL A 29 -39.67 39.68 -12.80
C VAL A 29 -40.63 38.48 -12.84
N ILE A 30 -40.93 37.95 -14.03
CA ILE A 30 -41.81 36.77 -14.17
C ILE A 30 -41.20 35.55 -13.48
N ILE A 31 -39.92 35.27 -13.72
CA ILE A 31 -39.21 34.13 -13.12
C ILE A 31 -39.20 34.24 -11.59
N THR A 32 -38.85 35.42 -11.06
CA THR A 32 -38.81 35.64 -9.60
C THR A 32 -40.20 35.51 -8.98
N THR A 33 -41.24 35.97 -9.67
CA THR A 33 -42.63 35.84 -9.19
C THR A 33 -43.08 34.38 -9.18
N LEU A 34 -42.78 33.61 -10.22
CA LEU A 34 -43.08 32.17 -10.26
C LEU A 34 -42.32 31.40 -9.17
N ALA A 35 -41.05 31.72 -8.94
CA ALA A 35 -40.26 31.11 -7.87
C ALA A 35 -40.84 31.42 -6.48
N ALA A 36 -41.25 32.67 -6.24
CA ALA A 36 -41.89 33.06 -4.99
C ALA A 36 -43.24 32.34 -4.78
N ILE A 37 -44.07 32.24 -5.83
CA ILE A 37 -45.33 31.49 -5.78
C ILE A 37 -45.08 30.01 -5.47
N PHE A 38 -44.06 29.40 -6.09
CA PHE A 38 -43.69 28.00 -5.82
C PHE A 38 -43.27 27.79 -4.37
N VAL A 39 -42.38 28.63 -3.83
CA VAL A 39 -41.94 28.54 -2.43
C VAL A 39 -43.12 28.73 -1.47
N ILE A 40 -43.98 29.71 -1.73
CA ILE A 40 -45.19 29.95 -0.93
C ILE A 40 -46.15 28.76 -1.01
N SER A 41 -46.32 28.16 -2.20
CA SER A 41 -47.17 26.97 -2.39
C SER A 41 -46.68 25.77 -1.59
N VAL A 42 -45.36 25.55 -1.54
CA VAL A 42 -44.76 24.44 -0.78
C VAL A 42 -44.95 24.65 0.73
N ILE A 43 -44.84 25.89 1.22
CA ILE A 43 -44.96 26.19 2.65
C ILE A 43 -46.42 26.17 3.13
N ILE A 44 -47.37 26.67 2.34
CA ILE A 44 -48.76 26.83 2.77
C ILE A 44 -49.59 25.57 2.52
N ASN A 45 -49.32 24.81 1.45
CA ASN A 45 -50.13 23.64 1.11
C ASN A 45 -49.29 22.53 0.44
N PRO A 46 -48.60 21.68 1.21
CA PRO A 46 -47.96 20.49 0.65
C PRO A 46 -49.06 19.55 0.13
N LEU A 47 -49.33 19.60 -1.18
CA LEU A 47 -50.21 18.65 -1.85
C LEU A 47 -49.50 17.30 -1.95
N LEU A 48 -49.41 16.59 -0.82
CA LEU A 48 -49.16 15.16 -0.82
C LEU A 48 -50.49 14.44 -1.10
N PRO A 49 -50.56 13.56 -2.11
CA PRO A 49 -51.75 12.76 -2.34
C PRO A 49 -52.04 11.95 -1.07
N ARG A 50 -53.28 12.06 -0.55
CA ARG A 50 -53.69 11.28 0.62
C ARG A 50 -53.67 9.80 0.26
N LEU A 51 -52.71 9.07 0.81
CA LEU A 51 -52.70 7.61 0.80
C LEU A 51 -53.92 7.14 1.61
N ASN A 52 -54.97 6.72 0.92
CA ASN A 52 -56.11 6.01 1.51
C ASN A 52 -55.67 4.60 1.92
N LEU A 53 -54.91 4.50 3.00
CA LEU A 53 -54.62 3.23 3.63
C LEU A 53 -55.85 2.81 4.45
N PRO A 54 -56.36 1.57 4.32
CA PRO A 54 -57.43 1.09 5.16
C PRO A 54 -57.00 1.20 6.63
N SER A 55 -57.84 1.78 7.47
CA SER A 55 -57.57 1.94 8.89
C SER A 55 -57.40 0.56 9.50
N ALA A 56 -56.15 0.18 9.78
CA ALA A 56 -55.82 -1.04 10.50
C ALA A 56 -56.49 -0.95 11.88
N LYS A 57 -57.53 -1.74 12.10
CA LYS A 57 -58.13 -1.92 13.41
C LYS A 57 -57.04 -2.52 14.31
N SER A 58 -56.55 -1.71 15.24
CA SER A 58 -55.46 -1.96 16.18
C SER A 58 -54.05 -1.99 15.56
N LEU A 59 -53.30 -0.93 15.80
CA LEU A 59 -51.83 -1.02 15.84
C LEU A 59 -51.46 -1.73 17.16
N PRO A 60 -50.55 -2.72 17.13
CA PRO A 60 -50.09 -3.38 18.35
C PRO A 60 -49.52 -2.34 19.32
N HIS A 61 -49.93 -2.40 20.57
CA HIS A 61 -49.36 -1.54 21.61
C HIS A 61 -47.91 -1.98 21.86
N ALA A 62 -47.06 -1.09 22.39
CA ALA A 62 -45.66 -1.42 22.72
C ALA A 62 -45.48 -2.65 23.64
N LYS A 63 -46.55 -3.09 24.31
CA LYS A 63 -46.61 -4.31 25.14
C LYS A 63 -46.82 -5.60 24.34
N ASP A 64 -47.31 -5.48 23.10
CA ASP A 64 -47.54 -6.57 22.14
C ASP A 64 -46.29 -6.84 21.29
N LEU A 65 -45.38 -5.85 21.20
CA LEU A 65 -44.00 -6.01 20.75
C LEU A 65 -43.16 -6.69 21.84
N LYS A 66 -43.50 -7.94 22.18
CA LYS A 66 -42.48 -8.84 22.73
C LYS A 66 -41.51 -9.12 21.59
N LEU A 67 -40.49 -8.28 21.44
CA LEU A 67 -39.31 -8.62 20.67
C LEU A 67 -38.75 -9.89 21.32
N LYS A 68 -39.10 -11.04 20.74
CA LYS A 68 -38.47 -12.30 21.10
C LYS A 68 -37.03 -12.07 20.66
N LEU A 69 -36.13 -11.78 21.61
CA LEU A 69 -34.70 -11.75 21.32
C LEU A 69 -34.41 -13.09 20.65
N LEU A 70 -34.23 -13.05 19.33
CA LEU A 70 -33.70 -14.18 18.61
C LEU A 70 -32.38 -14.48 19.30
N PRO A 71 -32.09 -15.76 19.61
CA PRO A 71 -30.80 -16.10 20.15
C PRO A 71 -29.74 -15.51 19.20
N PRO A 72 -28.70 -14.85 19.74
CA PRO A 72 -27.66 -14.25 18.91
C PRO A 72 -27.13 -15.30 17.94
N ALA A 73 -26.87 -14.89 16.71
CA ALA A 73 -26.40 -15.79 15.67
C ALA A 73 -25.15 -16.56 16.17
N PRO A 74 -24.91 -17.81 15.73
CA PRO A 74 -23.78 -18.61 16.20
C PRO A 74 -22.44 -17.86 16.10
N ARG A 75 -22.25 -17.06 15.05
CA ARG A 75 -21.09 -16.20 14.86
C ARG A 75 -21.02 -15.05 15.86
N GLU A 76 -22.13 -14.39 16.16
CA GLU A 76 -22.21 -13.35 17.19
C GLU A 76 -21.90 -13.92 18.59
N GLN A 77 -22.34 -15.15 18.88
CA GLN A 77 -21.97 -15.85 20.10
C GLN A 77 -20.48 -16.19 20.17
N LYS A 78 -19.90 -16.63 19.05
CA LYS A 78 -18.47 -16.95 18.93
C LYS A 78 -17.60 -15.69 19.06
N ALA A 79 -17.99 -14.59 18.42
CA ALA A 79 -17.34 -13.29 18.53
C ALA A 79 -17.37 -12.76 19.97
N ARG A 80 -18.54 -12.83 20.64
CA ARG A 80 -18.65 -12.44 22.07
C ARG A 80 -17.80 -13.32 22.98
N ARG A 81 -17.66 -14.62 22.68
CA ARG A 81 -16.78 -15.52 23.43
C ARG A 81 -15.30 -15.17 23.21
N ALA A 82 -14.91 -14.94 21.97
CA ALA A 82 -13.55 -14.53 21.61
C ALA A 82 -13.19 -13.18 22.25
N GLU A 83 -14.11 -12.21 22.24
CA GLU A 83 -13.90 -10.91 22.90
C GLU A 83 -13.77 -11.06 24.42
N ALA A 84 -14.59 -11.92 25.04
CA ALA A 84 -14.52 -12.20 26.47
C ALA A 84 -13.21 -12.93 26.84
N GLU A 85 -12.72 -13.82 25.99
CA GLU A 85 -11.47 -14.54 26.15
C GLU A 85 -10.27 -13.60 25.98
N LEU A 86 -10.27 -12.78 24.93
CA LEU A 86 -9.27 -11.73 24.72
C LEU A 86 -9.21 -10.76 25.91
N ARG A 87 -10.36 -10.30 26.42
CA ARG A 87 -10.40 -9.44 27.63
C ARG A 87 -9.81 -10.13 28.86
N ARG A 88 -10.07 -11.43 29.05
CA ARG A 88 -9.49 -12.19 30.15
C ARG A 88 -7.98 -12.34 30.01
N GLU A 89 -7.48 -12.58 28.80
CA GLU A 89 -6.05 -12.67 28.54
C GLU A 89 -5.35 -11.32 28.67
N LEU A 90 -5.95 -10.24 28.17
CA LEU A 90 -5.46 -8.86 28.38
C LEU A 90 -5.40 -8.48 29.86
N GLN A 91 -6.34 -8.95 30.69
CA GLN A 91 -6.31 -8.73 32.14
C GLN A 91 -5.24 -9.54 32.86
N LYS A 92 -4.85 -10.70 32.31
CA LYS A 92 -3.75 -11.53 32.84
C LYS A 92 -2.39 -11.07 32.35
N ALA A 93 -2.34 -10.38 31.21
CA ALA A 93 -1.11 -9.81 30.67
C ALA A 93 -0.62 -8.71 31.62
N ASN A 94 0.61 -8.86 32.11
CA ASN A 94 1.29 -7.76 32.80
C ASN A 94 1.56 -6.65 31.79
N ILE A 95 0.68 -5.65 31.75
CA ILE A 95 0.87 -4.43 30.97
C ILE A 95 1.95 -3.61 31.67
N VAL A 96 3.20 -3.80 31.25
CA VAL A 96 4.29 -2.89 31.61
C VAL A 96 4.02 -1.57 30.86
N PRO A 97 3.87 -0.42 31.55
CA PRO A 97 3.69 0.85 30.87
C PRO A 97 4.87 1.07 29.92
N GLY A 98 4.62 1.08 28.62
CA GLY A 98 5.65 1.37 27.63
C GLY A 98 6.25 2.74 27.91
N GLN A 99 7.58 2.84 27.87
CA GLN A 99 8.24 4.14 27.90
C GLN A 99 7.75 4.97 26.69
N LYS A 100 7.45 6.25 26.90
CA LYS A 100 7.09 7.14 25.80
C LYS A 100 8.24 7.14 24.76
N PRO A 101 7.95 7.15 23.45
CA PRO A 101 8.96 7.16 22.39
C PRO A 101 10.11 8.16 22.61
N ALA A 102 9.78 9.37 23.08
CA ALA A 102 10.73 10.45 23.37
C ALA A 102 11.66 10.19 24.58
N GLN A 103 11.43 9.13 25.36
CA GLN A 103 12.20 8.75 26.55
C GLN A 103 12.96 7.42 26.38
N MET A 104 12.78 6.72 25.24
CA MET A 104 13.53 5.50 24.97
C MET A 104 14.99 5.84 24.65
N HIS A 105 15.91 5.21 25.38
CA HIS A 105 17.32 5.28 25.07
C HIS A 105 17.61 4.37 23.87
N ILE A 106 17.71 4.95 22.68
CA ILE A 106 18.08 4.21 21.46
C ILE A 106 19.58 3.89 21.52
N ALA A 107 19.95 2.63 21.30
CA ALA A 107 21.35 2.26 21.13
C ALA A 107 22.04 3.16 20.06
N PRO A 108 23.28 3.59 20.30
CA PRO A 108 24.00 4.42 19.34
C PRO A 108 24.14 3.67 18.01
N ALA A 109 24.20 4.42 16.91
CA ALA A 109 24.42 3.78 15.63
C ALA A 109 25.79 3.08 15.60
N PRO A 110 25.89 1.89 14.99
CA PRO A 110 27.15 1.19 14.86
C PRO A 110 28.14 2.02 14.03
N SER A 111 29.45 1.81 14.23
CA SER A 111 30.46 2.39 13.34
C SER A 111 30.15 1.98 11.89
N ALA A 112 30.28 2.93 10.95
CA ALA A 112 29.79 2.84 9.57
C ALA A 112 29.79 1.40 9.02
N PRO A 113 28.62 0.84 8.65
CA PRO A 113 28.55 -0.53 8.18
C PRO A 113 29.47 -0.69 6.97
N SER A 114 30.24 -1.77 6.96
CA SER A 114 30.84 -2.23 5.71
C SER A 114 29.67 -2.68 4.86
N LEU A 115 29.30 -1.89 3.84
CA LEU A 115 28.35 -2.37 2.85
C LEU A 115 28.85 -3.73 2.36
N PRO A 116 28.01 -4.77 2.29
CA PRO A 116 28.30 -5.86 1.39
C PRO A 116 28.38 -5.21 0.01
N LEU A 117 29.61 -4.95 -0.46
CA LEU A 117 29.87 -4.60 -1.84
C LEU A 117 29.12 -5.65 -2.66
N ALA A 118 28.31 -5.21 -3.64
CA ALA A 118 27.75 -6.12 -4.63
C ALA A 118 28.88 -7.08 -5.04
N PRO A 119 28.67 -8.42 -4.96
CA PRO A 119 29.77 -9.37 -5.06
C PRO A 119 30.58 -9.08 -6.33
N THR A 120 31.79 -8.57 -6.15
CA THR A 120 32.72 -8.24 -7.24
C THR A 120 33.37 -9.53 -7.70
N GLY A 121 32.57 -10.39 -8.31
CA GLY A 121 33.01 -11.68 -8.82
C GLY A 121 31.93 -12.73 -8.76
N SER A 122 31.95 -13.58 -9.78
CA SER A 122 31.25 -14.85 -9.87
C SER A 122 31.77 -15.84 -8.82
N SER A 123 31.63 -15.53 -7.54
CA SER A 123 31.85 -16.51 -6.48
C SER A 123 30.53 -17.24 -6.27
N PRO A 124 30.43 -18.54 -6.61
CA PRO A 124 29.20 -19.32 -6.49
C PRO A 124 28.71 -19.52 -5.04
N GLU A 125 29.38 -18.90 -4.06
CA GLU A 125 29.07 -18.98 -2.62
C GLU A 125 28.56 -17.66 -2.01
N ALA A 126 28.33 -16.60 -2.80
CA ALA A 126 27.75 -15.37 -2.27
C ALA A 126 26.30 -15.64 -1.79
N LYS A 127 26.08 -15.54 -0.48
CA LYS A 127 24.76 -15.72 0.14
C LYS A 127 23.80 -14.64 -0.40
N SER A 128 22.65 -15.06 -0.95
CA SER A 128 21.56 -14.15 -1.33
C SER A 128 21.08 -13.34 -0.12
N LEU A 129 20.92 -12.03 -0.29
CA LEU A 129 20.42 -11.12 0.74
C LEU A 129 19.00 -11.51 1.17
N ALA A 130 18.75 -11.47 2.47
CA ALA A 130 17.41 -11.59 3.03
C ALA A 130 16.95 -10.26 3.63
N ILE A 131 15.82 -9.76 3.13
CA ILE A 131 15.35 -8.42 3.39
C ILE A 131 13.91 -8.48 3.93
N GLY A 132 13.60 -7.69 4.95
CA GLY A 132 12.24 -7.59 5.49
C GLY A 132 11.72 -6.16 5.43
N PHE A 133 10.53 -5.98 4.86
CA PHE A 133 9.81 -4.70 4.95
C PHE A 133 9.12 -4.57 6.30
N TYR A 134 9.35 -3.46 6.99
CA TYR A 134 8.82 -3.20 8.33
C TYR A 134 7.84 -2.02 8.30
N VAL A 135 6.66 -2.20 8.88
CA VAL A 135 5.66 -1.13 9.01
C VAL A 135 5.42 -0.76 10.48
N ASN A 136 5.05 0.49 10.73
CA ASN A 136 4.78 1.01 12.09
C ASN A 136 3.35 0.73 12.58
N TRP A 137 2.40 0.62 11.66
CA TRP A 137 0.96 0.61 11.95
C TRP A 137 0.43 -0.77 12.35
N ASP A 138 1.20 -1.84 12.14
CA ASP A 138 0.87 -3.21 12.53
C ASP A 138 1.83 -3.69 13.63
N ASP A 139 1.30 -3.95 14.83
CA ASP A 139 2.10 -4.49 15.95
C ASP A 139 2.72 -5.85 15.63
N SER A 140 2.12 -6.63 14.72
CA SER A 140 2.67 -7.92 14.25
C SER A 140 3.98 -7.73 13.50
N SER A 141 4.19 -6.57 12.87
CA SER A 141 5.45 -6.22 12.19
C SER A 141 6.61 -6.17 13.18
N TYR A 142 6.43 -5.51 14.34
CA TYR A 142 7.44 -5.50 15.41
C TYR A 142 7.64 -6.88 16.03
N ALA A 143 6.55 -7.64 16.23
CA ALA A 143 6.65 -9.00 16.75
C ALA A 143 7.42 -9.93 15.81
N SER A 144 7.19 -9.85 14.50
CA SER A 144 7.93 -10.63 13.50
C SER A 144 9.39 -10.18 13.41
N LEU A 145 9.65 -8.88 13.33
CA LEU A 145 11.01 -8.34 13.34
C LEU A 145 11.80 -8.86 14.54
N LYS A 146 11.24 -8.77 15.74
CA LYS A 146 11.88 -9.24 16.98
C LYS A 146 12.21 -10.73 16.97
N ARG A 147 11.34 -11.57 16.39
CA ARG A 147 11.55 -13.02 16.32
C ARG A 147 12.57 -13.40 15.25
N ASN A 148 12.60 -12.65 14.15
CA ASN A 148 13.24 -13.10 12.91
C ASN A 148 14.43 -12.23 12.47
N LEU A 149 14.80 -11.19 13.23
CA LEU A 149 15.92 -10.29 12.92
C LEU A 149 17.23 -11.03 12.59
N THR A 150 17.47 -12.18 13.21
CA THR A 150 18.67 -13.01 12.98
C THR A 150 18.74 -13.63 11.58
N HIS A 151 17.63 -13.69 10.86
CA HIS A 151 17.55 -14.15 9.47
C HIS A 151 17.75 -13.01 8.46
N LEU A 152 17.68 -11.75 8.89
CA LEU A 152 17.69 -10.59 8.01
C LEU A 152 19.08 -9.98 7.87
N ASP A 153 19.45 -9.70 6.63
CA ASP A 153 20.61 -8.89 6.30
C ASP A 153 20.20 -7.42 6.28
N TRP A 154 19.03 -7.09 5.71
CA TRP A 154 18.50 -5.72 5.67
C TRP A 154 17.09 -5.64 6.25
N VAL A 155 16.77 -4.49 6.84
CA VAL A 155 15.41 -4.07 7.18
C VAL A 155 15.10 -2.80 6.41
N VAL A 156 13.94 -2.81 5.73
CA VAL A 156 13.44 -1.70 4.93
C VAL A 156 12.18 -1.15 5.60
N PRO A 157 12.31 -0.18 6.53
CA PRO A 157 11.18 0.30 7.30
C PRO A 157 10.44 1.46 6.63
N GLU A 158 9.11 1.46 6.71
CA GLU A 158 8.19 2.51 6.27
C GLU A 158 8.27 3.75 7.18
N TRP A 159 9.41 4.43 7.17
CA TRP A 159 9.69 5.57 8.06
C TRP A 159 9.74 6.92 7.36
N VAL A 160 9.65 6.94 6.02
CA VAL A 160 9.77 8.18 5.25
C VAL A 160 8.61 8.29 4.28
N ARG A 161 7.84 9.37 4.43
CA ARG A 161 6.79 9.74 3.47
C ARG A 161 7.11 11.09 2.87
N LEU A 162 6.84 11.27 1.59
CA LEU A 162 6.92 12.59 0.95
C LEU A 162 5.97 13.56 1.64
N LYS A 163 6.23 14.86 1.62
CA LYS A 163 5.28 15.93 1.96
C LYS A 163 5.61 17.18 1.16
N ASP A 164 4.64 18.08 1.02
CA ASP A 164 4.91 19.41 0.48
C ASP A 164 5.65 20.29 1.51
N GLY A 165 6.42 21.24 1.02
CA GLY A 165 7.09 22.27 1.83
C GLY A 165 8.62 22.30 1.72
N PRO A 166 9.28 23.12 2.54
CA PRO A 166 10.74 23.31 2.49
C PRO A 166 11.52 22.07 2.97
N ASP A 167 10.97 21.32 3.93
CA ASP A 167 11.38 19.96 4.27
C ASP A 167 10.37 19.05 3.56
N PRO A 168 10.75 18.29 2.53
CA PRO A 168 9.82 17.55 1.68
C PRO A 168 9.57 16.11 2.18
N ILE A 169 9.96 15.78 3.42
CA ILE A 169 9.72 14.45 4.00
C ILE A 169 9.15 14.51 5.42
N VAL A 170 8.23 13.59 5.73
CA VAL A 170 7.86 13.20 7.10
C VAL A 170 8.79 12.07 7.52
N ARG A 171 9.27 12.12 8.77
CA ARG A 171 10.11 11.09 9.38
C ARG A 171 9.30 10.46 10.51
N ASP A 172 8.93 9.20 10.36
CA ASP A 172 8.18 8.43 11.35
C ASP A 172 9.01 7.22 11.79
N ILE A 173 10.19 7.47 12.35
CA ILE A 173 11.09 6.40 12.80
C ILE A 173 10.50 5.77 14.06
N ASP A 174 10.25 4.46 14.05
CA ASP A 174 9.89 3.72 15.27
C ASP A 174 11.14 3.48 16.13
N PRO A 175 11.29 4.17 17.28
CA PRO A 175 12.46 4.00 18.14
C PRO A 175 12.58 2.59 18.72
N ARG A 176 11.48 1.83 18.85
CA ARG A 176 11.51 0.44 19.36
C ARG A 176 12.23 -0.47 18.38
N ALA A 177 11.89 -0.37 17.10
CA ALA A 177 12.51 -1.17 16.04
C ALA A 177 13.95 -0.72 15.78
N LEU A 178 14.21 0.59 15.78
CA LEU A 178 15.57 1.12 15.64
C LEU A 178 16.49 0.64 16.77
N ASP A 179 16.04 0.72 18.02
CA ASP A 179 16.80 0.21 19.17
C ASP A 179 17.03 -1.29 19.08
N LEU A 180 15.98 -2.06 18.78
CA LEU A 180 16.05 -3.51 18.63
C LEU A 180 17.12 -3.93 17.61
N ILE A 181 17.11 -3.34 16.41
CA ILE A 181 18.07 -3.68 15.35
C ILE A 181 19.48 -3.35 15.81
N ARG A 182 19.72 -2.13 16.32
CA ARG A 182 21.05 -1.70 16.74
C ARG A 182 21.60 -2.49 17.92
N ARG A 183 20.74 -2.92 18.84
CA ARG A 183 21.13 -3.64 20.06
C ARG A 183 21.36 -5.13 19.80
N GLU A 184 20.48 -5.78 19.04
CA GLU A 184 20.51 -7.24 18.86
C GLU A 184 21.30 -7.66 17.62
N ARG A 185 21.32 -6.85 16.55
CA ARG A 185 22.01 -7.17 15.30
C ARG A 185 22.52 -5.91 14.59
N PRO A 186 23.53 -5.22 15.15
CA PRO A 186 24.05 -3.96 14.61
C PRO A 186 24.61 -4.07 13.17
N SER A 187 24.88 -5.28 12.66
CA SER A 187 25.30 -5.50 11.28
C SER A 187 24.17 -5.43 10.26
N THR A 188 22.90 -5.49 10.71
CA THR A 188 21.74 -5.39 9.81
C THR A 188 21.64 -3.98 9.24
N LEU A 189 21.59 -3.88 7.91
CA LEU A 189 21.44 -2.59 7.26
C LEU A 189 20.01 -2.08 7.39
N ILE A 190 19.86 -0.78 7.63
CA ILE A 190 18.57 -0.11 7.64
C ILE A 190 18.52 0.83 6.44
N LEU A 191 17.55 0.60 5.56
CA LEU A 191 17.28 1.44 4.38
C LEU A 191 15.83 1.94 4.50
N PRO A 192 15.58 3.13 5.08
CA PRO A 192 14.23 3.64 5.17
C PRO A 192 13.54 3.69 3.81
N LEU A 193 12.33 3.16 3.76
CA LEU A 193 11.44 3.19 2.60
C LEU A 193 10.89 4.61 2.45
N VAL A 194 11.01 5.18 1.25
CA VAL A 194 10.56 6.53 0.90
C VAL A 194 9.35 6.44 -0.01
N GLN A 195 8.17 6.78 0.50
CA GLN A 195 6.90 6.60 -0.19
C GLN A 195 6.13 7.89 -0.46
N ASN A 196 5.32 7.87 -1.52
CA ASN A 196 4.25 8.85 -1.76
C ASN A 196 2.88 8.42 -1.19
N TYR A 197 2.86 7.42 -0.31
CA TYR A 197 1.67 6.98 0.40
C TYR A 197 1.34 7.89 1.59
N GLN A 198 0.12 8.41 1.66
CA GLN A 198 -0.37 9.23 2.77
C GLN A 198 -1.88 9.12 2.91
N ASN A 199 -2.37 9.11 4.16
CA ASN A 199 -3.81 9.06 4.45
C ASN A 199 -4.50 7.88 3.76
N GLU A 200 -3.85 6.72 3.79
CA GLU A 200 -4.34 5.46 3.22
C GLU A 200 -4.41 5.44 1.67
N GLU A 201 -3.81 6.43 0.99
CA GLU A 201 -3.83 6.54 -0.48
C GLU A 201 -2.45 6.88 -1.07
N TRP A 202 -2.21 6.42 -2.30
CA TRP A 202 -1.06 6.84 -3.10
C TRP A 202 -1.29 8.25 -3.65
N ASN A 203 -0.31 9.15 -3.44
CA ASN A 203 -0.43 10.54 -3.87
C ASN A 203 0.45 10.85 -5.09
N SER A 204 -0.06 10.57 -6.28
CA SER A 204 0.67 10.77 -7.54
C SER A 204 0.96 12.25 -7.84
N GLU A 205 0.11 13.17 -7.38
CA GLU A 205 0.33 14.61 -7.55
C GLU A 205 1.49 15.12 -6.69
N LEU A 206 1.56 14.66 -5.43
CA LEU A 206 2.67 14.96 -4.53
C LEU A 206 3.98 14.43 -5.09
N LEU A 207 3.99 13.19 -5.59
CA LEU A 207 5.14 12.62 -6.30
C LEU A 207 5.55 13.54 -7.45
N ALA A 208 4.61 13.90 -8.33
CA ALA A 208 4.88 14.73 -9.50
C ALA A 208 5.51 16.08 -9.12
N ARG A 209 5.07 16.70 -8.02
CA ARG A 209 5.68 17.94 -7.50
C ARG A 209 7.06 17.68 -6.89
N ALA A 210 7.24 16.59 -6.15
CA ALA A 210 8.49 16.26 -5.45
C ALA A 210 9.66 16.04 -6.41
N VAL A 211 9.40 15.51 -7.61
CA VAL A 211 10.44 15.25 -8.63
C VAL A 211 10.40 16.18 -9.84
N GLY A 212 9.37 17.02 -9.94
CA GLY A 212 9.01 17.73 -11.18
C GLY A 212 10.03 18.75 -11.70
N ASP A 213 10.80 19.38 -10.83
CA ASP A 213 11.88 20.30 -11.21
C ASP A 213 13.18 20.04 -10.43
N GLU A 214 14.29 20.58 -10.93
CA GLU A 214 15.61 20.38 -10.33
C GLU A 214 15.66 20.86 -8.88
N GLN A 215 15.01 21.98 -8.55
CA GLN A 215 15.03 22.51 -7.20
C GLN A 215 14.30 21.59 -6.22
N ALA A 216 13.16 21.01 -6.64
CA ALA A 216 12.41 20.03 -5.85
C ALA A 216 13.23 18.75 -5.63
N ARG A 217 13.85 18.21 -6.69
CA ARG A 217 14.72 17.03 -6.58
C ARG A 217 15.89 17.28 -5.63
N GLN A 218 16.58 18.41 -5.76
CA GLN A 218 17.71 18.72 -4.90
C GLN A 218 17.31 18.94 -3.44
N ARG A 219 16.14 19.53 -3.16
CA ARG A 219 15.58 19.60 -1.80
C ARG A 219 15.30 18.23 -1.21
N LEU A 220 14.71 17.33 -2.00
CA LEU A 220 14.42 15.95 -1.57
C LEU A 220 15.72 15.18 -1.31
N ILE A 221 16.68 15.22 -2.23
CA ILE A 221 18.00 14.59 -2.09
C ILE A 221 18.73 15.10 -0.83
N ALA A 222 18.72 16.41 -0.59
CA ALA A 222 19.33 17.00 0.60
C ALA A 222 18.70 16.47 1.90
N SER A 223 17.36 16.37 1.92
CA SER A 223 16.62 15.91 3.10
C SER A 223 16.80 14.43 3.38
N LEU A 224 16.87 13.60 2.34
CA LEU A 224 17.22 12.17 2.45
C LEU A 224 18.68 11.98 2.89
N THR A 225 19.60 12.76 2.34
CA THR A 225 21.02 12.72 2.73
C THR A 225 21.18 13.09 4.20
N GLN A 226 20.47 14.13 4.66
CA GLN A 226 20.48 14.55 6.07
C GLN A 226 19.91 13.47 6.98
N LEU A 227 18.75 12.89 6.63
CA LEU A 227 18.12 11.80 7.38
C LEU A 227 19.09 10.63 7.58
N VAL A 228 19.73 10.19 6.49
CA VAL A 228 20.67 9.07 6.51
C VAL A 228 21.89 9.38 7.35
N ALA A 229 22.46 10.60 7.23
CA ALA A 229 23.61 11.01 8.03
C ALA A 229 23.31 11.13 9.53
N GLU A 230 22.16 11.70 9.91
CA GLU A 230 21.75 11.87 11.32
C GLU A 230 21.54 10.53 12.04
N ASN A 231 21.11 9.51 11.31
CA ASN A 231 20.79 8.19 11.87
C ASN A 231 21.82 7.11 11.54
N ASN A 232 22.83 7.44 10.71
CA ASN A 232 23.80 6.51 10.15
C ASN A 232 23.11 5.28 9.52
N PHE A 233 22.08 5.54 8.71
CA PHE A 233 21.46 4.52 7.89
C PHE A 233 22.38 4.14 6.72
N ALA A 234 22.17 2.96 6.13
CA ALA A 234 23.03 2.48 5.06
C ALA A 234 22.66 3.06 3.68
N GLY A 235 21.51 3.73 3.58
CA GLY A 235 20.95 4.14 2.32
C GLY A 235 19.45 4.44 2.43
N VAL A 236 18.77 4.40 1.29
CA VAL A 236 17.30 4.51 1.20
C VAL A 236 16.76 3.48 0.20
N CYS A 237 15.52 3.05 0.40
CA CYS A 237 14.75 2.33 -0.60
C CYS A 237 13.66 3.27 -1.12
N ILE A 238 13.68 3.59 -2.40
CA ILE A 238 12.67 4.45 -3.03
C ILE A 238 11.50 3.58 -3.48
N ASP A 239 10.29 3.92 -3.05
CA ASP A 239 9.06 3.21 -3.38
C ASP A 239 7.97 4.22 -3.72
N LEU A 240 8.04 4.69 -4.97
CA LEU A 240 7.17 5.72 -5.48
C LEU A 240 6.21 5.10 -6.49
N GLU A 241 4.97 4.90 -6.07
CA GLU A 241 3.95 4.18 -6.82
C GLU A 241 2.93 5.11 -7.48
N GLU A 242 2.12 4.54 -8.36
CA GLU A 242 1.15 5.27 -9.20
C GLU A 242 1.78 6.45 -9.95
N VAL A 243 3.02 6.27 -10.43
CA VAL A 243 3.80 7.27 -11.15
C VAL A 243 3.05 7.70 -12.42
N PRO A 244 2.63 8.97 -12.55
CA PRO A 244 2.00 9.45 -13.77
C PRO A 244 2.95 9.30 -14.95
N PRO A 245 2.49 8.92 -16.16
CA PRO A 245 3.36 8.80 -17.34
C PRO A 245 4.18 10.07 -17.63
N ALA A 246 3.61 11.25 -17.37
CA ALA A 246 4.29 12.54 -17.53
C ALA A 246 5.43 12.76 -16.51
N SER A 247 5.41 12.06 -15.38
CA SER A 247 6.41 12.17 -14.30
C SER A 247 7.55 11.17 -14.43
N GLN A 248 7.46 10.17 -15.32
CA GLN A 248 8.48 9.13 -15.50
C GLN A 248 9.89 9.71 -15.76
N ALA A 249 10.00 10.67 -16.68
CA ALA A 249 11.29 11.30 -16.99
C ALA A 249 11.86 12.09 -15.79
N ALA A 250 11.00 12.77 -15.04
CA ALA A 250 11.38 13.55 -13.87
C ALA A 250 11.81 12.64 -12.70
N LEU A 251 11.09 11.53 -12.49
CA LEU A 251 11.45 10.48 -11.54
C LEU A 251 12.80 9.85 -11.92
N TYR A 252 13.03 9.57 -13.20
CA TYR A 252 14.31 9.04 -13.67
C TYR A 252 15.47 10.01 -13.37
N SER A 253 15.31 11.30 -13.66
CA SER A 253 16.33 12.31 -13.29
C SER A 253 16.55 12.39 -11.78
N PHE A 254 15.50 12.27 -10.96
CA PHE A 254 15.64 12.17 -9.51
C PHE A 254 16.48 10.97 -9.08
N MET A 255 16.20 9.79 -9.62
CA MET A 255 16.98 8.60 -9.30
C MET A 255 18.45 8.73 -9.73
N GLN A 256 18.73 9.32 -10.90
CA GLN A 256 20.11 9.62 -11.34
C GLN A 256 20.85 10.53 -10.37
N GLU A 257 20.23 11.65 -9.98
CA GLU A 257 20.84 12.64 -9.08
C GLU A 257 21.02 12.08 -7.67
N LEU A 258 20.02 11.34 -7.16
CA LEU A 258 20.05 10.68 -5.85
C LEU A 258 21.18 9.66 -5.77
N HIS A 259 21.25 8.75 -6.75
CA HIS A 259 22.27 7.70 -6.78
C HIS A 259 23.68 8.27 -6.91
N ALA A 260 23.88 9.32 -7.72
CA ALA A 260 25.17 10.02 -7.76
C ALA A 260 25.57 10.62 -6.40
N ALA A 261 24.61 11.26 -5.71
CA ALA A 261 24.84 11.86 -4.40
C ALA A 261 25.14 10.81 -3.31
N PHE A 262 24.45 9.67 -3.33
CA PHE A 262 24.59 8.60 -2.35
C PHE A 262 25.84 7.76 -2.60
N ARG A 263 26.14 7.41 -3.85
CA ARG A 263 27.34 6.65 -4.23
C ARG A 263 28.63 7.37 -3.80
N ALA A 264 28.69 8.69 -3.96
CA ALA A 264 29.83 9.49 -3.52
C ALA A 264 30.11 9.42 -2.00
N ARG A 265 29.14 8.94 -1.22
CA ARG A 265 29.20 8.77 0.24
C ARG A 265 29.25 7.31 0.66
N GLY A 266 29.28 6.37 -0.28
CA GLY A 266 29.19 4.94 0.01
C GLY A 266 27.85 4.55 0.63
N LEU A 267 26.75 5.18 0.21
CA LEU A 267 25.37 4.87 0.63
C LEU A 267 24.65 4.11 -0.49
N VAL A 268 23.76 3.20 -0.11
CA VAL A 268 22.95 2.39 -1.04
C VAL A 268 21.70 3.14 -1.47
N VAL A 269 21.38 3.07 -2.76
CA VAL A 269 20.07 3.42 -3.30
C VAL A 269 19.42 2.17 -3.87
N ALA A 270 18.37 1.71 -3.21
CA ALA A 270 17.48 0.68 -3.71
C ALA A 270 16.20 1.31 -4.26
N GLN A 271 15.52 0.66 -5.19
CA GLN A 271 14.21 1.09 -5.67
C GLN A 271 13.26 -0.08 -5.85
N ALA A 272 12.09 -0.01 -5.23
CA ALA A 272 10.97 -0.91 -5.49
C ALA A 272 10.25 -0.48 -6.77
N VAL A 273 9.96 -1.43 -7.64
CA VAL A 273 9.24 -1.21 -8.90
C VAL A 273 8.24 -2.34 -9.16
N PRO A 274 7.14 -2.07 -9.89
CA PRO A 274 6.18 -3.10 -10.26
C PRO A 274 6.83 -4.23 -11.05
N PHE A 275 6.49 -5.48 -10.76
CA PHE A 275 7.10 -6.62 -11.44
C PHE A 275 6.69 -6.75 -12.92
N ASP A 276 5.46 -6.38 -13.24
CA ASP A 276 4.90 -6.46 -14.59
C ASP A 276 4.15 -5.19 -15.01
N ASN A 277 4.90 -4.13 -15.31
CA ASN A 277 4.34 -2.90 -15.85
C ASN A 277 5.16 -2.44 -17.08
N PRO A 278 4.57 -2.42 -18.30
CA PRO A 278 5.27 -2.05 -19.51
C PRO A 278 5.66 -0.57 -19.60
N ASP A 279 5.07 0.30 -18.77
CA ASP A 279 5.40 1.74 -18.74
C ASP A 279 6.75 2.01 -18.06
N TRP A 280 7.28 1.04 -17.31
CA TRP A 280 8.57 1.16 -16.62
C TRP A 280 9.74 0.74 -17.51
N ASN A 281 10.74 1.61 -17.59
CA ASN A 281 12.03 1.29 -18.21
C ASN A 281 12.97 0.65 -17.20
N TYR A 282 12.80 -0.64 -16.95
CA TYR A 282 13.56 -1.42 -15.97
C TYR A 282 15.07 -1.30 -16.13
N ARG A 283 15.60 -1.37 -17.37
CA ARG A 283 17.04 -1.23 -17.64
C ARG A 283 17.57 0.15 -17.25
N ALA A 284 16.79 1.21 -17.50
CA ALA A 284 17.18 2.56 -17.14
C ALA A 284 17.22 2.72 -15.61
N TYR A 285 16.18 2.27 -14.89
CA TYR A 285 16.15 2.35 -13.42
C TYR A 285 17.20 1.46 -12.74
N ALA A 286 17.51 0.29 -13.29
CA ALA A 286 18.60 -0.55 -12.81
C ALA A 286 19.98 0.13 -12.97
N ALA A 287 20.15 1.00 -13.97
CA ALA A 287 21.40 1.76 -14.15
C ALA A 287 21.53 2.94 -13.16
N THR A 288 20.44 3.32 -12.49
CA THR A 288 20.38 4.46 -11.57
C THR A 288 20.16 4.05 -10.13
N THR A 289 20.37 2.77 -9.81
CA THR A 289 20.24 2.20 -8.47
C THR A 289 21.38 1.22 -8.22
N ASP A 290 21.65 0.93 -6.95
CA ASP A 290 22.51 -0.19 -6.56
C ASP A 290 21.74 -1.52 -6.64
N TYR A 291 20.45 -1.50 -6.29
CA TYR A 291 19.56 -2.66 -6.39
C TYR A 291 18.15 -2.27 -6.85
N LEU A 292 17.59 -3.05 -7.76
CA LEU A 292 16.19 -2.96 -8.17
C LEU A 292 15.39 -4.08 -7.48
N LEU A 293 14.36 -3.70 -6.73
CA LEU A 293 13.46 -4.59 -6.00
C LEU A 293 12.20 -4.79 -6.85
N LEU A 294 11.97 -6.03 -7.29
CA LEU A 294 10.83 -6.38 -8.13
C LEU A 294 9.67 -6.89 -7.28
N MET A 295 8.56 -6.14 -7.24
CA MET A 295 7.35 -6.48 -6.46
C MET A 295 6.57 -7.62 -7.09
N ALA A 296 7.01 -8.87 -6.88
CA ALA A 296 6.52 -10.05 -7.59
C ALA A 296 5.21 -10.64 -7.00
N TYR A 297 4.28 -9.75 -6.73
CA TYR A 297 2.94 -9.96 -6.19
C TYR A 297 1.95 -8.98 -6.85
N ASP A 298 0.71 -8.95 -6.39
CA ASP A 298 -0.39 -8.13 -6.94
C ASP A 298 -0.69 -8.36 -8.43
N GLN A 299 -0.62 -9.61 -8.87
CA GLN A 299 -1.25 -10.00 -10.15
C GLN A 299 -2.76 -9.70 -10.13
N HIS A 300 -3.38 -9.90 -8.97
CA HIS A 300 -4.72 -9.43 -8.61
C HIS A 300 -4.60 -8.67 -7.28
N TRP A 301 -5.15 -7.46 -7.22
CA TRP A 301 -5.10 -6.53 -6.10
C TRP A 301 -6.52 -6.11 -5.66
N ALA A 302 -6.61 -5.26 -4.63
CA ALA A 302 -7.85 -4.84 -3.96
C ALA A 302 -9.03 -4.48 -4.88
N THR A 303 -8.80 -3.72 -5.96
CA THR A 303 -9.86 -3.27 -6.90
C THR A 303 -9.91 -4.08 -8.19
N SER A 304 -9.11 -5.14 -8.30
CA SER A 304 -9.19 -6.09 -9.41
C SER A 304 -10.28 -7.14 -9.15
N ARG A 305 -10.51 -8.01 -10.14
CA ARG A 305 -11.33 -9.21 -9.93
C ARG A 305 -10.62 -10.20 -8.97
N PRO A 306 -11.36 -11.05 -8.23
CA PRO A 306 -10.75 -12.08 -7.41
C PRO A 306 -9.83 -13.00 -8.23
N GLY A 307 -8.65 -13.29 -7.69
CA GLY A 307 -7.69 -14.20 -8.33
C GLY A 307 -6.40 -14.36 -7.53
N ALA A 308 -5.54 -15.26 -8.00
CA ALA A 308 -4.25 -15.54 -7.39
C ALA A 308 -3.40 -14.27 -7.29
N ILE A 309 -2.80 -14.05 -6.12
CA ILE A 309 -1.97 -12.87 -5.83
C ILE A 309 -0.67 -12.91 -6.64
N SER A 310 -0.11 -14.10 -6.83
CA SER A 310 1.09 -14.31 -7.64
C SER A 310 1.11 -15.72 -8.21
N ALA A 311 0.31 -15.96 -9.27
CA ALA A 311 0.26 -17.26 -9.91
C ALA A 311 1.64 -17.67 -10.43
N GLN A 312 2.00 -18.94 -10.25
CA GLN A 312 3.34 -19.44 -10.56
C GLN A 312 3.73 -19.24 -12.03
N ASP A 313 2.79 -19.44 -12.96
CA ASP A 313 3.03 -19.30 -14.39
C ASP A 313 3.27 -17.84 -14.80
N TRP A 314 2.49 -16.91 -14.25
CA TRP A 314 2.71 -15.47 -14.38
C TRP A 314 4.06 -15.08 -13.79
N PHE A 315 4.36 -15.56 -12.58
CA PHE A 315 5.63 -15.30 -11.90
C PHE A 315 6.82 -15.73 -12.75
N GLU A 316 6.86 -16.99 -13.20
CA GLU A 316 7.98 -17.54 -13.97
C GLU A 316 8.14 -16.87 -15.35
N GLN A 317 7.04 -16.53 -16.02
CA GLN A 317 7.08 -15.84 -17.31
C GLN A 317 7.59 -14.41 -17.18
N THR A 318 7.11 -13.67 -16.17
CA THR A 318 7.56 -12.31 -15.89
C THR A 318 9.00 -12.30 -15.41
N LEU A 319 9.37 -13.20 -14.49
CA LEU A 319 10.75 -13.39 -14.04
C LEU A 319 11.69 -13.62 -15.22
N ARG A 320 11.35 -14.52 -16.15
CA ARG A 320 12.17 -14.77 -17.35
C ARG A 320 12.38 -13.51 -18.18
N ARG A 321 11.35 -12.67 -18.35
CA ARG A 321 11.47 -11.38 -19.05
C ARG A 321 12.41 -10.42 -18.32
N ARG A 322 12.25 -10.28 -16.99
CA ARG A 322 13.08 -9.38 -16.17
C ARG A 322 14.54 -9.83 -16.12
N MET A 323 14.79 -11.12 -15.97
CA MET A 323 16.16 -11.67 -15.95
C MET A 323 16.84 -11.65 -17.32
N ALA A 324 16.09 -11.44 -18.42
CA ALA A 324 16.67 -11.24 -19.75
C ALA A 324 17.15 -9.78 -19.96
N GLU A 325 16.68 -8.82 -19.17
CA GLU A 325 17.04 -7.40 -19.31
C GLU A 325 17.88 -6.84 -18.15
N LEU A 326 17.76 -7.42 -16.95
CA LEU A 326 18.41 -6.98 -15.72
C LEU A 326 19.60 -7.87 -15.36
N ASP A 327 20.53 -7.31 -14.58
CA ASP A 327 21.59 -8.09 -13.93
C ASP A 327 21.05 -8.72 -12.64
N PRO A 328 21.01 -10.07 -12.52
CA PRO A 328 20.55 -10.73 -11.30
C PRO A 328 21.31 -10.30 -10.04
N LEU A 329 22.61 -9.98 -10.14
CA LEU A 329 23.43 -9.56 -8.99
C LEU A 329 23.06 -8.19 -8.42
N HIS A 330 22.24 -7.43 -9.15
CA HIS A 330 21.67 -6.14 -8.75
C HIS A 330 20.14 -6.19 -8.67
N THR A 331 19.54 -7.38 -8.74
CA THR A 331 18.09 -7.56 -8.71
C THR A 331 17.66 -8.34 -7.49
N ILE A 332 16.70 -7.80 -6.74
CA ILE A 332 16.07 -8.44 -5.58
C ILE A 332 14.64 -8.80 -5.96
N ILE A 333 14.21 -10.01 -5.62
CA ILE A 333 12.82 -10.45 -5.85
C ILE A 333 12.03 -10.26 -4.56
N CYS A 334 11.03 -9.40 -4.58
CA CYS A 334 10.12 -9.23 -3.45
C CYS A 334 9.03 -10.31 -3.53
N VAL A 335 8.87 -11.06 -2.44
CA VAL A 335 7.83 -12.08 -2.26
C VAL A 335 6.79 -11.55 -1.28
N GLY A 336 5.53 -11.69 -1.65
CA GLY A 336 4.40 -11.34 -0.79
C GLY A 336 4.07 -12.50 0.16
N ASN A 337 3.49 -12.18 1.32
CA ASN A 337 2.89 -13.18 2.21
C ASN A 337 1.68 -12.56 2.93
N TYR A 338 0.62 -12.35 2.16
CA TYR A 338 -0.68 -11.76 2.51
C TYR A 338 -1.70 -12.23 1.46
N GLY A 339 -2.94 -11.78 1.57
CA GLY A 339 -4.00 -12.02 0.60
C GLY A 339 -4.99 -10.86 0.52
N TYR A 340 -6.06 -11.06 -0.24
CA TYR A 340 -7.21 -10.15 -0.29
C TYR A 340 -8.50 -10.93 -0.12
N ASP A 341 -9.48 -10.32 0.55
CA ASP A 341 -10.82 -10.85 0.75
C ASP A 341 -11.84 -10.11 -0.11
N TRP A 342 -12.13 -10.64 -1.30
CA TRP A 342 -13.12 -10.04 -2.19
C TRP A 342 -14.53 -10.45 -1.78
N SER A 343 -15.42 -9.46 -1.72
CA SER A 343 -16.85 -9.66 -1.46
C SER A 343 -17.68 -9.11 -2.63
N ASP A 344 -18.79 -9.76 -2.97
CA ASP A 344 -19.77 -9.20 -3.91
C ASP A 344 -20.52 -7.97 -3.36
N ALA A 345 -20.38 -7.69 -2.06
CA ALA A 345 -20.93 -6.52 -1.39
C ALA A 345 -19.96 -5.31 -1.33
N SER A 346 -18.72 -5.44 -1.82
CA SER A 346 -17.70 -4.38 -1.80
C SER A 346 -17.04 -4.20 -3.17
N GLU A 347 -16.69 -2.95 -3.52
CA GLU A 347 -15.91 -2.65 -4.73
C GLU A 347 -14.40 -2.82 -4.51
N GLU A 348 -13.97 -2.87 -3.25
CA GLU A 348 -12.56 -3.02 -2.87
C GLU A 348 -12.42 -4.15 -1.85
N ALA A 349 -11.46 -5.04 -2.10
CA ALA A 349 -11.12 -6.13 -1.22
C ALA A 349 -10.08 -5.69 -0.19
N PRO A 350 -10.34 -5.78 1.12
CA PRO A 350 -9.32 -5.53 2.13
C PRO A 350 -8.16 -6.52 2.00
N GLU A 351 -6.95 -6.02 2.23
CA GLU A 351 -5.77 -6.87 2.45
C GLU A 351 -5.96 -7.66 3.75
N VAL A 352 -5.56 -8.93 3.74
CA VAL A 352 -5.58 -9.81 4.90
C VAL A 352 -4.21 -10.47 5.08
N SER A 353 -3.73 -10.53 6.32
CA SER A 353 -2.56 -11.33 6.68
C SER A 353 -2.84 -12.83 6.52
N PHE A 354 -1.76 -13.64 6.49
CA PHE A 354 -1.89 -15.09 6.54
C PHE A 354 -2.69 -15.56 7.77
N GLN A 355 -2.45 -14.94 8.93
CA GLN A 355 -3.11 -15.29 10.19
C GLN A 355 -4.62 -14.99 10.13
N GLU A 356 -5.00 -13.80 9.65
CA GLU A 356 -6.40 -13.43 9.46
C GLU A 356 -7.09 -14.38 8.47
N THR A 357 -6.40 -14.74 7.39
CA THR A 357 -6.90 -15.67 6.38
C THR A 357 -7.19 -17.06 6.96
N VAL A 358 -6.27 -17.61 7.76
CA VAL A 358 -6.47 -18.92 8.41
C VAL A 358 -7.59 -18.86 9.46
N LEU A 359 -7.71 -17.74 10.18
CA LEU A 359 -8.82 -17.54 11.12
C LEU A 359 -10.17 -17.43 10.40
N ALA A 360 -10.23 -16.69 9.29
CA ALA A 360 -11.43 -16.56 8.47
C ALA A 360 -11.89 -17.92 7.92
N ALA A 361 -10.96 -18.74 7.40
CA ALA A 361 -11.26 -20.09 6.96
C ALA A 361 -11.83 -20.97 8.08
N ARG A 362 -11.20 -20.94 9.26
CA ARG A 362 -11.68 -21.68 10.44
C ARG A 362 -13.05 -21.20 10.91
N ASP A 363 -13.29 -19.90 10.88
CA ASP A 363 -14.50 -19.30 11.44
C ASP A 363 -15.71 -19.44 10.52
N SER A 364 -15.48 -19.53 9.21
CA SER A 364 -16.47 -19.86 8.18
C SER A 364 -16.62 -21.36 7.91
N GLU A 365 -15.84 -22.21 8.58
CA GLU A 365 -15.75 -23.66 8.30
C GLU A 365 -15.36 -23.98 6.83
N ALA A 366 -14.71 -23.02 6.16
CA ALA A 366 -14.24 -23.17 4.80
C ALA A 366 -12.96 -24.01 4.73
N SER A 367 -12.88 -24.86 3.72
CA SER A 367 -11.65 -25.60 3.42
C SER A 367 -10.74 -24.77 2.53
N ILE A 368 -9.55 -24.46 3.03
CA ILE A 368 -8.45 -23.92 2.21
C ILE A 368 -8.10 -24.95 1.13
N LYS A 369 -8.05 -24.51 -0.13
CA LYS A 369 -7.66 -25.31 -1.29
C LYS A 369 -6.39 -24.72 -1.88
N PHE A 370 -5.51 -25.58 -2.37
CA PHE A 370 -4.36 -25.17 -3.17
C PHE A 370 -4.70 -25.36 -4.65
N ASP A 371 -4.83 -24.27 -5.40
CA ASP A 371 -5.19 -24.34 -6.80
C ASP A 371 -4.02 -24.91 -7.64
N PRO A 372 -4.17 -26.06 -8.32
CA PRO A 372 -3.06 -26.67 -9.05
C PRO A 372 -2.60 -25.87 -10.28
N ALA A 373 -3.46 -25.00 -10.83
CA ALA A 373 -3.14 -24.20 -12.02
C ALA A 373 -2.22 -23.02 -11.66
N THR A 374 -2.61 -22.23 -10.65
CA THR A 374 -1.86 -21.04 -10.20
C THR A 374 -0.84 -21.34 -9.11
N ARG A 375 -0.97 -22.49 -8.42
CA ARG A 375 -0.21 -22.86 -7.22
C ARG A 375 -0.33 -21.83 -6.10
N ASN A 376 -1.49 -21.18 -5.98
CA ASN A 376 -1.82 -20.26 -4.89
C ASN A 376 -2.98 -20.85 -4.07
N PRO A 377 -2.99 -20.70 -2.75
CA PRO A 377 -4.11 -21.12 -1.92
C PRO A 377 -5.27 -20.12 -1.99
N TYR A 378 -6.48 -20.67 -1.85
CA TYR A 378 -7.71 -19.89 -1.82
C TYR A 378 -8.83 -20.62 -1.10
N PHE A 379 -9.88 -19.90 -0.74
CA PHE A 379 -11.18 -20.48 -0.37
C PHE A 379 -12.29 -19.46 -0.59
N THR A 380 -13.52 -19.94 -0.50
CA THR A 380 -14.73 -19.13 -0.61
C THR A 380 -15.65 -19.46 0.56
N TYR A 381 -16.41 -18.48 1.01
CA TYR A 381 -17.47 -18.69 2.01
C TYR A 381 -18.60 -17.70 1.80
N ASP A 382 -19.77 -18.05 2.35
CA ASP A 382 -20.94 -17.17 2.37
C ASP A 382 -21.13 -16.63 3.79
N GLU A 383 -21.47 -15.35 3.91
CA GLU A 383 -21.83 -14.72 5.18
C GLU A 383 -23.33 -14.85 5.47
N GLU A 384 -23.73 -14.63 6.74
CA GLU A 384 -25.14 -14.70 7.15
C GLU A 384 -26.01 -13.60 6.49
N ASP A 385 -25.40 -12.50 6.06
CA ASP A 385 -26.06 -11.41 5.33
C ASP A 385 -26.27 -11.73 3.83
N GLY A 386 -25.77 -12.89 3.37
CA GLY A 386 -25.88 -13.36 2.00
C GLY A 386 -24.76 -12.90 1.08
N SER A 387 -23.75 -12.17 1.58
CA SER A 387 -22.57 -11.81 0.79
C SER A 387 -21.67 -13.02 0.55
N HIS A 388 -21.06 -13.06 -0.64
CA HIS A 388 -20.16 -14.11 -1.07
C HIS A 388 -18.72 -13.61 -1.06
N HIS A 389 -17.87 -14.30 -0.29
CA HIS A 389 -16.47 -13.97 -0.12
C HIS A 389 -15.57 -14.95 -0.86
N THR A 390 -14.51 -14.43 -1.47
CA THR A 390 -13.42 -15.20 -2.07
C THR A 390 -12.09 -14.65 -1.57
N ILE A 391 -11.33 -15.48 -0.87
CA ILE A 391 -10.00 -15.14 -0.40
C ILE A 391 -8.96 -15.88 -1.20
N TRP A 392 -8.04 -15.14 -1.82
CA TRP A 392 -6.77 -15.66 -2.34
C TRP A 392 -5.64 -15.08 -1.52
N PHE A 393 -4.63 -15.90 -1.21
CA PHE A 393 -3.53 -15.48 -0.35
C PHE A 393 -2.24 -16.19 -0.73
N LEU A 394 -1.15 -15.75 -0.11
CA LEU A 394 0.19 -16.32 -0.20
C LEU A 394 0.55 -16.95 1.15
N ASP A 395 1.36 -18.01 1.11
CA ASP A 395 1.83 -18.75 2.27
C ASP A 395 3.31 -19.16 2.12
N ALA A 396 3.84 -19.96 3.05
CA ALA A 396 5.23 -20.42 2.94
C ALA A 396 5.48 -21.30 1.70
N VAL A 397 4.47 -22.02 1.20
CA VAL A 397 4.59 -22.88 0.02
C VAL A 397 4.67 -22.05 -1.25
N THR A 398 3.83 -21.00 -1.38
CA THR A 398 3.90 -20.07 -2.53
C THR A 398 5.25 -19.35 -2.56
N ALA A 399 5.67 -18.80 -1.41
CA ALA A 399 6.97 -18.13 -1.29
C ALA A 399 8.14 -19.07 -1.62
N TYR A 400 8.13 -20.31 -1.11
CA TYR A 400 9.15 -21.30 -1.44
C TYR A 400 9.19 -21.63 -2.94
N ASN A 401 8.03 -21.78 -3.59
CA ASN A 401 7.97 -22.05 -5.02
C ASN A 401 8.54 -20.89 -5.87
N GLN A 402 8.23 -19.65 -5.49
CA GLN A 402 8.77 -18.44 -6.12
C GLN A 402 10.28 -18.33 -5.91
N MET A 403 10.75 -18.48 -4.66
CA MET A 403 12.17 -18.44 -4.33
C MET A 403 12.95 -19.52 -5.09
N ARG A 404 12.41 -20.75 -5.17
CA ARG A 404 13.03 -21.85 -5.92
C ARG A 404 13.11 -21.53 -7.42
N ALA A 405 12.05 -20.99 -8.01
CA ALA A 405 12.04 -20.60 -9.42
C ALA A 405 13.01 -19.45 -9.72
N ALA A 406 13.14 -18.48 -8.82
CA ALA A 406 14.08 -17.38 -8.93
C ALA A 406 15.54 -17.77 -8.68
N SER A 407 15.78 -18.76 -7.81
CA SER A 407 17.13 -19.16 -7.40
C SER A 407 18.03 -19.58 -8.58
N SER A 408 17.47 -20.12 -9.68
CA SER A 408 18.26 -20.48 -10.86
C SER A 408 18.93 -19.29 -11.54
N TYR A 409 18.42 -18.08 -11.32
CA TYR A 409 18.99 -16.84 -11.84
C TYR A 409 20.04 -16.22 -10.91
N HIS A 410 20.19 -16.74 -9.69
CA HIS A 410 21.10 -16.22 -8.67
C HIS A 410 20.88 -14.72 -8.40
N PRO A 411 19.64 -14.29 -8.07
CA PRO A 411 19.38 -12.89 -7.75
C PRO A 411 20.17 -12.47 -6.50
N ALA A 412 20.40 -11.16 -6.40
CA ALA A 412 21.07 -10.53 -5.27
C ALA A 412 20.43 -10.90 -3.93
N GLY A 413 19.12 -11.10 -3.92
CA GLY A 413 18.38 -11.44 -2.72
C GLY A 413 16.89 -11.62 -2.91
N PHE A 414 16.23 -11.87 -1.78
CA PHE A 414 14.79 -11.92 -1.63
C PHE A 414 14.35 -10.93 -0.55
N ALA A 415 13.23 -10.25 -0.80
CA ALA A 415 12.62 -9.34 0.16
C ALA A 415 11.20 -9.78 0.51
N LEU A 416 10.86 -9.81 1.80
CA LEU A 416 9.53 -10.20 2.28
C LEU A 416 8.66 -8.95 2.48
N TRP A 417 7.59 -8.82 1.68
CA TRP A 417 6.47 -7.92 1.93
C TRP A 417 5.33 -8.69 2.61
N ARG A 418 5.08 -8.49 3.90
CA ARG A 418 5.84 -7.67 4.85
C ARG A 418 6.00 -8.42 6.18
N LEU A 419 6.89 -7.93 7.03
CA LEU A 419 6.98 -8.45 8.39
C LEU A 419 5.65 -8.26 9.11
N GLY A 420 5.18 -9.32 9.78
CA GLY A 420 3.94 -9.37 10.53
C GLY A 420 2.77 -10.02 9.79
N SER A 421 2.75 -10.00 8.46
CA SER A 421 1.65 -10.58 7.67
C SER A 421 1.89 -12.05 7.30
N GLU A 422 3.14 -12.52 7.43
CA GLU A 422 3.60 -13.75 6.81
C GLU A 422 3.16 -15.03 7.53
N ASP A 423 3.03 -16.13 6.77
CA ASP A 423 3.10 -17.48 7.32
C ASP A 423 4.40 -17.68 8.13
N PRO A 424 4.33 -17.94 9.46
CA PRO A 424 5.52 -18.11 10.28
C PRO A 424 6.44 -19.25 9.81
N SER A 425 5.92 -20.25 9.11
CA SER A 425 6.72 -21.36 8.59
C SER A 425 7.66 -20.95 7.46
N LEU A 426 7.46 -19.77 6.83
CA LEU A 426 8.36 -19.21 5.82
C LEU A 426 9.79 -19.04 6.35
N TRP A 427 9.96 -18.69 7.63
CA TRP A 427 11.28 -18.48 8.25
C TRP A 427 12.13 -19.75 8.36
N SER A 428 11.55 -20.93 8.13
CA SER A 428 12.31 -22.19 7.99
C SER A 428 13.19 -22.21 6.74
N VAL A 429 12.85 -21.43 5.71
CA VAL A 429 13.59 -21.35 4.45
C VAL A 429 14.10 -19.95 4.14
N PHE A 430 13.42 -18.89 4.58
CA PHE A 430 13.81 -17.50 4.31
C PHE A 430 15.04 -17.07 5.13
N GLY A 431 15.99 -16.39 4.50
CA GLY A 431 17.26 -15.98 5.14
C GLY A 431 18.22 -17.10 5.53
N SER A 432 17.80 -18.35 5.34
CA SER A 432 18.63 -19.54 5.44
C SER A 432 19.39 -19.73 4.13
N SER A 433 20.63 -20.22 4.18
CA SER A 433 21.31 -20.68 2.98
C SER A 433 20.49 -21.84 2.42
N LEU A 434 19.74 -21.61 1.34
CA LEU A 434 19.11 -22.67 0.57
C LEU A 434 20.24 -23.57 0.04
N GLN A 435 20.64 -24.58 0.82
CA GLN A 435 21.29 -25.74 0.26
C GLN A 435 20.17 -26.59 -0.31
N PRO A 436 19.99 -26.69 -1.64
CA PRO A 436 19.22 -27.80 -2.16
C PRO A 436 20.01 -29.05 -1.78
N ALA A 437 19.51 -29.81 -0.81
CA ALA A 437 19.82 -31.22 -0.72
C ALA A 437 19.25 -31.86 -1.98
N ILE A 438 20.03 -31.84 -3.06
CA ILE A 438 19.83 -32.71 -4.20
C ILE A 438 20.23 -34.10 -3.70
N ALA A 439 19.27 -34.83 -3.14
CA ALA A 439 19.39 -36.29 -3.08
C ALA A 439 18.94 -36.84 -4.44
N PRO A 440 19.70 -37.79 -5.04
CA PRO A 440 19.49 -38.31 -6.38
C PRO A 440 18.16 -39.05 -6.58
#